data_AF-A0A3D4CK90-F1
#
_entry.id   AF-A0A3D4CK90-F1
#
_cell.length_a   1.000
_cell.length_b   1.000
_cell.length_c   1.000
_cell.angle_alpha   90.00
_cell.angle_beta   90.00
_cell.angle_gamma   90.00
#
_symmetry.space_group_name_H-M   'P 1'
#
loop_
_entity.id
_entity.type
_entity.pdbx_description
1 polymer ?
#
loop_
_entity_poly.entity_id
_entity_poly.type
_entity_poly.pdbx_seq_one_letter_code
_entity_poly.pdbx_strand_id
1 'polypeptide(L)'
;LEDLKSLSTSAQKPEETTFYYALALHFNEQYKDALKFYNQYIQTGTNAKLVSQARENAKACKYALAILPKKQAVTFVNAGKKVNSKFPEYNPFVMPDEGYMFYVTQKEGTTGHVYDAKGYFASDIYISKYKYGNWTRGRSVGQPNSYGNEKVTSISENGKYIVYYVDNPLSKNNLQVAENRKKYSFNPPKKIDDKRINNNSGKQHSGVFSNDGNTFIFSSKRNGGLGGYDLYIVKKLPTGKWGEPQNMGPEINTEKDEIYPYLYDNGQTLYFSSNGHNTIGGFDLQKSTYDNVAKKWNSPENLGLPINTPFDDYTICFGQNKKTAYVGMWRKDGFGEKDIYQLIFENEEPLYTTINAKVMYEDSSQFTPALTIEVYNEKDELTGIYTKKQDKGSFIMVLPPGKYKINLLQNDNIIYQESIFVKDHNLYKDFVEKKIILKGIPKQE
;
A
#
# COMPACT_ATOMS: atom_id res chain seq x y z
N LEU A 1 3.52 16.15 23.18
CA LEU A 1 3.05 15.26 24.28
C LEU A 1 3.53 15.76 25.64
N GLU A 2 4.83 16.03 25.81
CA GLU A 2 5.39 16.51 27.08
C GLU A 2 4.78 17.84 27.54
N ASP A 3 4.58 18.80 26.63
CA ASP A 3 3.90 20.06 26.96
C ASP A 3 2.47 19.83 27.48
N LEU A 4 1.70 18.97 26.81
CA LEU A 4 0.35 18.61 27.26
C LEU A 4 0.36 17.85 28.59
N LYS A 5 1.37 17.00 28.83
CA LYS A 5 1.55 16.34 30.12
C LYS A 5 1.78 17.37 31.22
N SER A 6 2.67 18.33 30.99
CA SER A 6 2.95 19.39 31.97
C SER A 6 1.74 20.31 32.19
N LEU A 7 0.99 20.66 31.14
CA LEU A 7 -0.24 21.44 31.26
C LEU A 7 -1.35 20.65 31.97
N SER A 8 -1.39 19.33 31.80
CA SER A 8 -2.43 18.48 32.39
C SER A 8 -2.41 18.46 33.92
N THR A 9 -1.28 18.82 34.55
CA THR A 9 -1.12 18.89 36.00
C THR A 9 -1.27 20.31 36.57
N SER A 10 -1.44 21.33 35.72
CA SER A 10 -1.64 22.72 36.17
C SER A 10 -3.02 22.94 36.78
N ALA A 11 -3.07 23.69 37.88
CA ALA A 11 -4.32 24.04 38.57
C ALA A 11 -5.23 25.00 37.77
N GLN A 12 -4.66 25.78 36.83
CA GLN A 12 -5.39 26.74 35.98
C GLN A 12 -5.48 26.30 34.51
N LYS A 13 -5.40 24.99 34.24
CA LYS A 13 -5.47 24.49 32.86
C LYS A 13 -6.86 24.71 32.24
N PRO A 14 -6.94 25.01 30.92
CA PRO A 14 -8.19 24.91 30.18
C PRO A 14 -8.80 23.51 30.32
N GLU A 15 -10.12 23.42 30.38
CA GLU A 15 -10.86 22.17 30.57
C GLU A 15 -10.50 21.12 29.49
N GLU A 16 -10.39 21.59 28.24
CA GLU A 16 -10.09 20.77 27.06
C GLU A 16 -8.68 20.18 27.08
N THR A 17 -7.80 20.66 27.95
CA THR A 17 -6.43 20.12 28.11
C THR A 17 -6.47 18.61 28.38
N THR A 18 -7.45 18.14 29.15
CA THR A 18 -7.60 16.71 29.45
C THR A 18 -7.93 15.89 28.21
N PHE A 19 -8.79 16.42 27.32
CA PHE A 19 -9.11 15.81 26.04
C PHE A 19 -7.89 15.75 25.13
N TYR A 20 -7.20 16.88 24.93
CA TYR A 20 -6.04 16.93 24.03
C TYR A 20 -4.86 16.11 24.56
N TYR A 21 -4.70 16.01 25.89
CA TYR A 21 -3.72 15.10 26.46
C TYR A 21 -4.08 13.63 26.20
N ALA A 22 -5.35 13.23 26.37
CA ALA A 22 -5.82 11.89 26.00
C ALA A 22 -5.58 11.58 24.52
N LEU A 23 -5.84 12.54 23.63
CA LEU A 23 -5.59 12.44 22.19
C LEU A 23 -4.11 12.25 21.87
N ALA A 24 -3.24 13.02 22.51
CA ALA A 24 -1.80 12.87 22.32
C ALA A 24 -1.28 11.52 22.84
N LEU A 25 -1.82 11.01 23.95
CA LEU A 25 -1.51 9.66 24.44
C LEU A 25 -1.97 8.58 23.46
N HIS A 26 -3.18 8.74 22.89
CA HIS A 26 -3.74 7.82 21.90
C HIS A 26 -2.88 7.75 20.64
N PHE A 27 -2.51 8.90 20.06
CA PHE A 27 -1.61 8.98 18.91
C PHE A 27 -0.21 8.43 19.17
N ASN A 28 0.21 8.36 20.44
CA ASN A 28 1.46 7.75 20.85
C ASN A 28 1.29 6.28 21.30
N GLU A 29 0.18 5.64 20.91
CA GLU A 29 -0.17 4.24 21.20
C GLU A 29 -0.27 3.90 22.70
N GLN A 30 -0.41 4.90 23.57
CA GLN A 30 -0.58 4.73 25.02
C GLN A 30 -2.07 4.54 25.35
N TYR A 31 -2.70 3.53 24.75
CA TYR A 31 -4.14 3.32 24.74
C TYR A 31 -4.77 3.22 26.15
N LYS A 32 -4.07 2.60 27.11
CA LYS A 32 -4.57 2.45 28.48
C LYS A 32 -4.69 3.80 29.19
N ASP A 33 -3.67 4.64 29.06
CA ASP A 33 -3.66 5.98 29.67
C ASP A 33 -4.60 6.93 28.92
N ALA A 34 -4.60 6.88 27.58
CA ALA A 34 -5.55 7.62 26.76
C ALA A 34 -7.00 7.34 27.18
N LEU A 35 -7.37 6.05 27.32
CA LEU A 35 -8.69 5.63 27.77
C LEU A 35 -9.06 6.20 29.14
N LYS A 36 -8.11 6.21 30.09
CA LYS A 36 -8.32 6.81 31.41
C LYS A 36 -8.70 8.29 31.30
N PHE A 37 -7.93 9.07 30.54
CA PHE A 37 -8.17 10.51 30.42
C PHE A 37 -9.38 10.85 29.55
N TYR A 38 -9.71 10.05 28.52
CA TYR A 38 -10.97 10.19 27.81
C TYR A 38 -12.17 9.97 28.75
N ASN A 39 -12.16 8.92 29.57
CA ASN A 39 -13.24 8.67 30.53
C ASN A 39 -13.37 9.80 31.57
N GLN A 40 -12.25 10.37 32.01
CA GLN A 40 -12.26 11.55 32.87
C GLN A 40 -12.92 12.75 32.17
N TYR A 41 -12.53 13.04 30.93
CA TYR A 41 -13.10 14.16 30.17
C TYR A 41 -14.58 13.93 29.84
N ILE A 42 -15.02 12.70 29.60
CA ILE A 42 -16.43 12.36 29.37
C ILE A 42 -17.31 12.72 30.59
N GLN A 43 -16.78 12.60 31.80
CA GLN A 43 -17.51 12.90 33.04
C GLN A 43 -17.50 14.39 33.39
N THR A 44 -16.45 15.11 33.01
CA THR A 44 -16.18 16.48 33.47
C THR A 44 -16.34 17.53 32.38
N GLY A 45 -16.31 17.12 31.12
CA GLY A 45 -16.28 18.01 29.97
C GLY A 45 -17.61 18.70 29.70
N THR A 46 -17.56 19.99 29.38
CA THR A 46 -18.74 20.82 29.06
C THR A 46 -18.92 21.01 27.54
N ASN A 47 -17.86 20.87 26.75
CA ASN A 47 -17.95 20.94 25.29
C ASN A 47 -18.54 19.64 24.72
N ALA A 48 -19.83 19.67 24.37
CA ALA A 48 -20.57 18.51 23.88
C ALA A 48 -19.91 17.81 22.67
N LYS A 49 -19.26 18.57 21.77
CA LYS A 49 -18.57 18.01 20.60
C LYS A 49 -17.33 17.23 21.02
N LEU A 50 -16.52 17.79 21.91
CA LEU A 50 -15.33 17.11 22.43
C LEU A 50 -15.68 15.92 23.32
N VAL A 51 -16.77 16.01 24.10
CA VAL A 51 -17.28 14.87 24.89
C VAL A 51 -17.72 13.72 23.97
N SER A 52 -18.41 14.03 22.87
CA SER A 52 -18.77 13.03 21.86
C SER A 52 -17.52 12.40 21.22
N GLN A 53 -16.54 13.20 20.81
CA GLN A 53 -15.27 12.69 20.28
C GLN A 53 -14.50 11.83 21.29
N ALA A 54 -14.49 12.23 22.57
CA ALA A 54 -13.85 11.45 23.63
C ALA A 54 -14.50 10.07 23.80
N ARG A 55 -15.83 9.96 23.65
CA ARG A 55 -16.53 8.65 23.68
C ARG A 55 -16.11 7.76 22.53
N GLU A 56 -16.01 8.30 21.32
CA GLU A 56 -15.56 7.56 20.14
C GLU A 56 -14.10 7.13 20.29
N ASN A 57 -13.20 8.03 20.68
CA ASN A 57 -11.79 7.70 20.87
C ASN A 57 -11.57 6.72 22.04
N ALA A 58 -12.39 6.77 23.08
CA ALA A 58 -12.37 5.78 24.16
C ALA A 58 -12.79 4.38 23.67
N LYS A 59 -13.80 4.28 22.78
CA LYS A 59 -14.15 3.00 22.13
C LYS A 59 -12.98 2.49 21.28
N ALA A 60 -12.35 3.37 20.52
CA ALA A 60 -11.19 3.03 19.69
C ALA A 60 -10.01 2.52 20.53
N CYS A 61 -9.69 3.19 21.65
CA CYS A 61 -8.67 2.71 22.60
C CYS A 61 -9.00 1.33 23.18
N LYS A 62 -10.27 1.07 23.53
CA LYS A 62 -10.71 -0.25 24.02
C LYS A 62 -10.55 -1.33 22.95
N TYR A 63 -10.93 -1.03 21.72
CA TYR A 63 -10.76 -1.95 20.60
C TYR A 63 -9.28 -2.24 20.34
N ALA A 64 -8.45 -1.21 20.26
CA ALA A 64 -7.00 -1.33 20.12
C ALA A 64 -6.37 -2.23 21.19
N LEU A 65 -6.75 -2.05 22.46
CA LEU A 65 -6.30 -2.90 23.57
C LEU A 65 -6.71 -4.37 23.40
N ALA A 66 -7.91 -4.63 22.87
CA ALA A 66 -8.43 -5.98 22.67
C ALA A 66 -7.70 -6.74 21.55
N ILE A 67 -7.25 -6.03 20.51
CA ILE A 67 -6.55 -6.63 19.36
C ILE A 67 -5.02 -6.58 19.50
N LEU A 68 -4.48 -5.85 20.48
CA LEU A 68 -3.04 -5.72 20.73
C LEU A 68 -2.30 -7.06 20.83
N PRO A 69 -2.86 -8.14 21.43
CA PRO A 69 -2.23 -9.45 21.47
C PRO A 69 -2.22 -10.19 20.12
N LYS A 70 -3.01 -9.73 19.15
CA LYS A 70 -3.20 -10.33 17.81
C LYS A 70 -2.54 -9.49 16.71
N LYS A 71 -1.46 -8.78 17.03
CA LYS A 71 -0.72 -7.96 16.06
C LYS A 71 -0.31 -8.80 14.85
N GLN A 72 -0.50 -8.22 13.66
CA GLN A 72 -0.03 -8.86 12.43
C GLN A 72 1.49 -8.83 12.37
N ALA A 73 2.09 -9.94 11.94
CA ALA A 73 3.51 -10.05 11.64
C ALA A 73 3.78 -9.42 10.27
N VAL A 74 4.15 -8.14 10.28
CA VAL A 74 4.39 -7.35 9.07
C VAL A 74 5.61 -6.46 9.26
N THR A 75 6.51 -6.50 8.29
CA THR A 75 7.67 -5.62 8.20
C THR A 75 7.34 -4.44 7.29
N PHE A 76 7.78 -3.23 7.69
CA PHE A 76 7.62 -2.00 6.90
C PHE A 76 8.95 -1.62 6.27
N VAL A 77 8.95 -1.42 4.94
CA VAL A 77 10.10 -0.95 4.17
C VAL A 77 9.75 0.40 3.56
N ASN A 78 10.42 1.47 4.00
CA ASN A 78 10.19 2.81 3.46
C ASN A 78 10.59 2.85 1.97
N ALA A 79 9.74 3.46 1.12
CA ALA A 79 9.99 3.56 -0.33
C ALA A 79 11.22 4.42 -0.71
N GLY A 80 11.82 5.10 0.27
CA GLY A 80 13.07 5.82 0.18
C GLY A 80 12.93 7.25 -0.33
N LYS A 81 13.99 8.06 -0.11
CA LYS A 81 14.06 9.50 -0.40
C LYS A 81 13.85 9.94 -1.87
N LYS A 82 13.72 8.98 -2.78
CA LYS A 82 13.40 9.24 -4.20
C LYS A 82 11.90 9.36 -4.44
N VAL A 83 11.12 8.73 -3.57
CA VAL A 83 9.65 8.77 -3.55
C VAL A 83 9.20 9.72 -2.45
N ASN A 84 9.64 9.45 -1.21
CA ASN A 84 9.27 10.18 -0.01
C ASN A 84 10.15 11.41 0.22
N SER A 85 9.59 12.41 0.91
CA SER A 85 10.17 13.73 1.14
C SER A 85 9.69 14.31 2.47
N LYS A 86 10.01 15.58 2.76
CA LYS A 86 9.48 16.30 3.93
C LYS A 86 7.96 16.57 3.84
N PHE A 87 7.37 16.35 2.67
CA PHE A 87 5.95 16.60 2.39
C PHE A 87 5.14 15.29 2.52
N PRO A 88 3.80 15.37 2.56
CA PRO A 88 2.97 14.18 2.54
C PRO A 88 3.05 13.45 1.18
N GLU A 89 3.45 12.19 1.22
CA GLU A 89 3.30 11.20 0.15
C GLU A 89 2.35 10.09 0.57
N TYR A 90 1.26 9.89 -0.16
CA TYR A 90 0.17 8.98 0.25
C TYR A 90 -0.61 8.40 -0.93
N ASN A 91 -1.61 7.56 -0.65
CA ASN A 91 -2.40 6.81 -1.63
C ASN A 91 -1.56 6.04 -2.68
N PRO A 92 -0.61 5.18 -2.26
CA PRO A 92 0.17 4.39 -3.21
C PRO A 92 -0.67 3.28 -3.85
N PHE A 93 -0.64 3.21 -5.18
CA PHE A 93 -1.18 2.11 -5.96
C PHE A 93 -0.13 1.59 -6.93
N VAL A 94 0.15 0.29 -6.86
CA VAL A 94 1.17 -0.36 -7.69
C VAL A 94 0.52 -1.14 -8.83
N MET A 95 1.24 -1.25 -9.95
CA MET A 95 0.93 -2.26 -10.95
C MET A 95 0.98 -3.67 -10.33
N PRO A 96 0.30 -4.69 -10.91
CA PRO A 96 0.28 -6.03 -10.33
C PRO A 96 1.69 -6.62 -10.21
N ASP A 97 2.51 -6.32 -11.21
CA ASP A 97 3.92 -6.70 -11.22
C ASP A 97 4.81 -5.75 -10.40
N GLU A 98 4.27 -4.71 -9.78
CA GLU A 98 5.00 -3.74 -8.95
C GLU A 98 6.10 -2.99 -9.71
N GLY A 99 6.03 -2.95 -11.04
CA GLY A 99 7.01 -2.23 -11.87
C GLY A 99 6.87 -0.72 -11.84
N TYR A 100 5.68 -0.24 -11.50
CA TYR A 100 5.34 1.17 -11.35
C TYR A 100 4.43 1.37 -10.16
N MET A 101 4.60 2.49 -9.48
CA MET A 101 3.77 2.97 -8.38
C MET A 101 3.24 4.35 -8.72
N PHE A 102 1.93 4.51 -8.59
CA PHE A 102 1.23 5.79 -8.61
C PHE A 102 1.01 6.23 -7.17
N TYR A 103 1.18 7.50 -6.89
CA TYR A 103 0.98 8.04 -5.55
C TYR A 103 0.65 9.53 -5.61
N VAL A 104 0.19 10.08 -4.50
CA VAL A 104 -0.14 11.50 -4.35
C VAL A 104 0.96 12.19 -3.55
N THR A 105 1.31 13.41 -3.94
CA THR A 105 2.26 14.27 -3.21
C THR A 105 1.74 15.71 -3.15
N GLN A 106 2.11 16.43 -2.10
CA GLN A 106 1.83 17.86 -1.91
C GLN A 106 3.10 18.70 -1.82
N LYS A 107 4.18 18.24 -2.44
CA LYS A 107 5.49 18.90 -2.42
C LYS A 107 5.56 20.17 -3.28
N GLU A 108 6.62 20.93 -3.07
CA GLU A 108 6.99 22.03 -3.98
C GLU A 108 7.07 21.54 -5.44
N GLY A 109 6.41 22.27 -6.34
CA GLY A 109 6.40 21.97 -7.78
C GLY A 109 5.27 21.03 -8.24
N THR A 110 4.23 20.80 -7.44
CA THR A 110 2.94 20.35 -7.98
C THR A 110 2.32 21.40 -8.91
N THR A 111 1.34 20.97 -9.70
CA THR A 111 0.72 21.77 -10.75
C THR A 111 -0.08 22.94 -10.16
N GLY A 112 -0.72 22.75 -9.00
CA GLY A 112 -1.41 23.80 -8.28
C GLY A 112 -0.48 24.59 -7.36
N HIS A 113 -0.38 25.91 -7.60
CA HIS A 113 0.38 26.85 -6.77
C HIS A 113 -0.43 27.40 -5.58
N VAL A 114 -1.34 26.58 -5.03
CA VAL A 114 -2.21 26.95 -3.91
C VAL A 114 -1.79 26.19 -2.67
N TYR A 115 -1.78 26.87 -1.53
CA TYR A 115 -1.43 26.27 -0.24
C TYR A 115 -2.67 25.93 0.58
N ASP A 116 -2.64 24.79 1.27
CA ASP A 116 -3.63 24.47 2.30
C ASP A 116 -3.30 25.17 3.63
N ALA A 117 -4.17 24.99 4.63
CA ALA A 117 -3.99 25.59 5.95
C ALA A 117 -2.76 25.09 6.71
N LYS A 118 -2.16 23.97 6.28
CA LYS A 118 -0.91 23.43 6.83
C LYS A 118 0.32 23.93 6.06
N GLY A 119 0.12 24.69 4.98
CA GLY A 119 1.19 25.22 4.13
C GLY A 119 1.68 24.24 3.07
N TYR A 120 0.93 23.17 2.78
CA TYR A 120 1.27 22.24 1.69
C TYR A 120 0.63 22.66 0.37
N PHE A 121 1.25 22.29 -0.74
CA PHE A 121 0.70 22.60 -2.07
C PHE A 121 -0.53 21.74 -2.39
N ALA A 122 -1.29 22.17 -3.39
CA ALA A 122 -2.36 21.36 -3.97
C ALA A 122 -1.79 20.01 -4.46
N SER A 123 -2.56 18.94 -4.27
CA SER A 123 -2.05 17.58 -4.47
C SER A 123 -1.98 17.17 -5.94
N ASP A 124 -0.83 16.62 -6.35
CA ASP A 124 -0.63 16.02 -7.66
C ASP A 124 -0.43 14.51 -7.57
N ILE A 125 -0.78 13.81 -8.65
CA ILE A 125 -0.46 12.40 -8.83
C ILE A 125 0.91 12.26 -9.51
N TYR A 126 1.76 11.45 -8.91
CA TYR A 126 3.10 11.12 -9.38
C TYR A 126 3.21 9.63 -9.67
N ILE A 127 4.14 9.28 -10.56
CA ILE A 127 4.52 7.91 -10.89
C ILE A 127 6.01 7.69 -10.63
N SER A 128 6.35 6.57 -10.00
CA SER A 128 7.72 6.07 -9.87
C SER A 128 7.84 4.68 -10.48
N LYS A 129 8.99 4.40 -11.09
CA LYS A 129 9.36 3.08 -11.61
C LYS A 129 10.21 2.33 -10.58
N TYR A 130 10.03 1.01 -10.52
CA TYR A 130 10.94 0.13 -9.78
C TYR A 130 12.13 -0.30 -10.66
N LYS A 131 13.35 -0.13 -10.17
CA LYS A 131 14.58 -0.50 -10.89
C LYS A 131 15.72 -0.87 -9.92
N TYR A 132 16.23 -2.10 -10.06
CA TYR A 132 17.38 -2.61 -9.28
C TYR A 132 17.20 -2.48 -7.76
N GLY A 133 16.10 -3.04 -7.24
CA GLY A 133 15.83 -3.07 -5.81
C GLY A 133 15.37 -1.73 -5.21
N ASN A 134 15.02 -0.74 -6.04
CA ASN A 134 14.71 0.62 -5.58
C ASN A 134 13.67 1.31 -6.44
N TRP A 135 12.85 2.16 -5.81
CA TRP A 135 12.03 3.13 -6.51
C TRP A 135 12.88 4.27 -7.09
N THR A 136 12.54 4.68 -8.31
CA THR A 136 13.15 5.85 -8.97
C THR A 136 12.59 7.17 -8.43
N ARG A 137 13.16 8.31 -8.87
CA ARG A 137 12.59 9.62 -8.57
C ARG A 137 11.22 9.75 -9.23
N GLY A 138 10.19 10.03 -8.44
CA GLY A 138 8.83 10.21 -8.96
C GLY A 138 8.71 11.38 -9.92
N ARG A 139 7.83 11.25 -10.90
CA ARG A 139 7.50 12.28 -11.90
C ARG A 139 6.00 12.51 -11.93
N SER A 140 5.56 13.74 -12.20
CA SER A 140 4.14 14.02 -12.44
C SER A 140 3.60 13.13 -13.56
N VAL A 141 2.37 12.64 -13.41
CA VAL A 141 1.68 11.88 -14.46
C VAL A 141 1.17 12.78 -15.59
N GLY A 142 1.27 14.10 -15.45
CA GLY A 142 0.61 15.05 -16.34
C GLY A 142 -0.89 15.05 -16.04
N GLN A 143 -1.72 14.76 -17.04
CA GLN A 143 -3.17 14.64 -16.82
C GLN A 143 -3.48 13.45 -15.90
N PRO A 144 -4.35 13.60 -14.87
CA PRO A 144 -5.34 14.66 -14.73
C PRO A 144 -4.93 15.85 -13.84
N ASN A 145 -3.67 15.92 -13.39
CA ASN A 145 -3.22 16.99 -12.49
C ASN A 145 -3.57 18.37 -13.03
N SER A 146 -4.07 19.21 -12.15
CA SER A 146 -4.57 20.54 -12.45
C SER A 146 -4.17 21.53 -11.33
N TYR A 147 -4.85 22.66 -11.23
CA TYR A 147 -4.67 23.57 -10.09
C TYR A 147 -5.34 23.06 -8.80
N GLY A 148 -6.11 21.97 -8.90
CA GLY A 148 -6.89 21.36 -7.83
C GLY A 148 -6.15 20.32 -7.01
N ASN A 149 -6.92 19.56 -6.22
CA ASN A 149 -6.40 18.44 -5.43
C ASN A 149 -6.73 17.11 -6.12
N GLU A 150 -5.86 16.68 -7.03
CA GLU A 150 -6.02 15.41 -7.72
C GLU A 150 -5.46 14.24 -6.89
N LYS A 151 -6.19 13.12 -6.94
CA LYS A 151 -5.81 11.90 -6.21
C LYS A 151 -5.99 10.68 -7.09
N VAL A 152 -5.05 9.75 -7.02
CA VAL A 152 -5.30 8.37 -7.44
C VAL A 152 -6.10 7.70 -6.32
N THR A 153 -7.18 7.01 -6.69
CA THR A 153 -8.11 6.41 -5.72
C THR A 153 -8.11 4.89 -5.77
N SER A 154 -7.75 4.28 -6.90
CA SER A 154 -7.55 2.85 -7.03
C SER A 154 -6.85 2.47 -8.33
N ILE A 155 -6.39 1.22 -8.37
CA ILE A 155 -6.07 0.47 -9.58
C ILE A 155 -6.85 -0.86 -9.53
N SER A 156 -7.35 -1.36 -10.67
CA SER A 156 -7.89 -2.72 -10.73
C SER A 156 -6.78 -3.75 -10.49
N GLU A 157 -7.09 -4.88 -9.88
CA GLU A 157 -6.11 -5.91 -9.49
C GLU A 157 -5.24 -6.41 -10.67
N ASN A 158 -5.76 -6.38 -11.90
CA ASN A 158 -5.01 -6.71 -13.12
C ASN A 158 -4.26 -5.53 -13.77
N GLY A 159 -4.28 -4.34 -13.15
CA GLY A 159 -3.61 -3.13 -13.65
C GLY A 159 -4.22 -2.52 -14.91
N LYS A 160 -5.43 -2.92 -15.30
CA LYS A 160 -6.10 -2.45 -16.52
C LYS A 160 -6.75 -1.07 -16.36
N TYR A 161 -7.31 -0.76 -15.20
CA TYR A 161 -8.03 0.48 -14.94
C TYR A 161 -7.40 1.21 -13.75
N ILE A 162 -7.10 2.51 -13.92
CA ILE A 162 -6.77 3.41 -12.80
C ILE A 162 -7.89 4.42 -12.66
N VAL A 163 -8.31 4.68 -11.42
CA VAL A 163 -9.34 5.65 -11.10
C VAL A 163 -8.72 6.85 -10.38
N TYR A 164 -9.13 8.04 -10.82
CA TYR A 164 -8.69 9.32 -10.27
C TYR A 164 -9.89 10.10 -9.75
N TYR A 165 -9.69 10.83 -8.66
CA TYR A 165 -10.57 11.90 -8.21
C TYR A 165 -9.96 13.24 -8.61
N VAL A 166 -10.74 14.07 -9.29
CA VAL A 166 -10.28 15.35 -9.86
C VAL A 166 -11.08 16.49 -9.26
N ASP A 167 -10.48 17.17 -8.28
CA ASP A 167 -11.09 18.23 -7.49
C ASP A 167 -10.77 19.60 -8.07
N ASN A 168 -11.52 19.98 -9.11
CA ASN A 168 -11.50 21.35 -9.60
C ASN A 168 -12.88 21.80 -10.10
N PRO A 169 -13.18 23.11 -10.01
CA PRO A 169 -14.42 23.72 -10.50
C PRO A 169 -14.85 23.29 -11.91
N LEU A 170 -13.90 23.09 -12.84
CA LEU A 170 -14.20 22.68 -14.22
C LEU A 170 -14.69 21.23 -14.29
N SER A 171 -14.06 20.35 -13.50
CA SER A 171 -14.33 18.93 -13.46
C SER A 171 -15.45 18.58 -12.49
N LYS A 172 -15.92 19.51 -11.65
CA LYS A 172 -17.00 19.32 -10.67
C LYS A 172 -16.79 18.10 -9.76
N ASN A 173 -15.55 17.85 -9.36
CA ASN A 173 -15.20 16.85 -8.34
C ASN A 173 -15.64 15.43 -8.73
N ASN A 174 -15.30 15.05 -9.96
CA ASN A 174 -15.75 13.81 -10.59
C ASN A 174 -14.67 12.74 -10.61
N LEU A 175 -15.11 11.48 -10.70
CA LEU A 175 -14.24 10.34 -10.94
C LEU A 175 -13.88 10.24 -12.43
N GLN A 176 -12.59 10.04 -12.70
CA GLN A 176 -12.04 9.79 -14.02
C GLN A 176 -11.37 8.41 -14.06
N VAL A 177 -11.30 7.81 -15.24
CA VAL A 177 -10.66 6.51 -15.46
C VAL A 177 -9.65 6.59 -16.59
N ALA A 178 -8.49 5.97 -16.39
CA ALA A 178 -7.56 5.67 -17.46
C ALA A 178 -7.45 4.16 -17.68
N GLU A 179 -7.54 3.75 -18.93
CA GLU A 179 -7.32 2.36 -19.35
C GLU A 179 -5.89 2.16 -19.83
N ASN A 180 -5.27 1.08 -19.35
CA ASN A 180 -3.96 0.63 -19.76
C ASN A 180 -4.06 -0.08 -21.14
N ARG A 181 -3.41 0.47 -22.17
CA ARG A 181 -3.45 -0.13 -23.53
C ARG A 181 -2.37 -1.19 -23.75
N LYS A 182 -1.18 -0.97 -23.21
CA LYS A 182 0.02 -1.80 -23.35
C LYS A 182 0.89 -1.58 -22.12
N LYS A 183 1.67 -2.58 -21.71
CA LYS A 183 2.52 -2.61 -20.51
C LYS A 183 3.01 -1.21 -20.08
N TYR A 184 2.28 -0.59 -19.15
CA TYR A 184 2.53 0.70 -18.49
C TYR A 184 2.26 1.99 -19.30
N SER A 185 1.43 1.92 -20.33
CA SER A 185 0.97 3.09 -21.10
C SER A 185 -0.51 3.30 -20.88
N PHE A 186 -0.84 4.29 -20.06
CA PHE A 186 -2.22 4.69 -19.79
C PHE A 186 -2.70 5.70 -20.83
N ASN A 187 -3.95 5.56 -21.25
CA ASN A 187 -4.64 6.65 -21.92
C ASN A 187 -4.67 7.90 -21.04
N PRO A 188 -4.79 9.09 -21.63
CA PRO A 188 -5.27 10.25 -20.89
C PRO A 188 -6.56 9.88 -20.14
N PRO A 189 -6.67 10.22 -18.85
CA PRO A 189 -7.86 9.90 -18.07
C PRO A 189 -9.09 10.56 -18.69
N LYS A 190 -10.20 9.84 -18.66
CA LYS A 190 -11.50 10.33 -19.14
C LYS A 190 -12.47 10.35 -17.98
N LYS A 191 -13.28 11.41 -17.91
CA LYS A 191 -14.44 11.42 -17.03
C LYS A 191 -15.30 10.20 -17.29
N ILE A 192 -15.75 9.53 -16.22
CA ILE A 192 -16.78 8.50 -16.32
C ILE A 192 -18.10 9.22 -16.59
N ASP A 193 -18.47 9.35 -17.86
CA ASP A 193 -19.62 10.16 -18.30
C ASP A 193 -20.94 9.38 -18.15
N ASP A 194 -21.31 9.15 -16.89
CA ASP A 194 -22.58 8.54 -16.54
C ASP A 194 -23.11 9.14 -15.24
N LYS A 195 -24.30 9.75 -15.29
CA LYS A 195 -24.95 10.40 -14.13
C LYS A 195 -25.26 9.45 -12.98
N ARG A 196 -25.26 8.14 -13.23
CA ARG A 196 -25.44 7.11 -12.19
C ARG A 196 -24.16 6.93 -11.36
N ILE A 197 -23.01 7.28 -11.93
CA ILE A 197 -21.72 7.27 -11.25
C ILE A 197 -21.38 8.70 -10.81
N ASN A 198 -21.16 9.61 -11.76
CA ASN A 198 -20.78 10.99 -11.53
C ASN A 198 -22.02 11.90 -11.53
N ASN A 199 -22.48 12.31 -10.35
CA ASN A 199 -23.56 13.29 -10.21
C ASN A 199 -23.23 14.36 -9.16
N ASN A 200 -23.60 15.60 -9.46
CA ASN A 200 -23.26 16.74 -8.63
C ASN A 200 -23.90 16.67 -7.23
N SER A 201 -25.11 16.10 -7.12
CA SER A 201 -25.82 16.00 -5.85
C SER A 201 -25.20 14.98 -4.91
N GLY A 202 -24.75 13.85 -5.44
CA GLY A 202 -24.29 12.73 -4.66
C GLY A 202 -22.80 12.73 -4.35
N LYS A 203 -22.02 13.74 -4.79
CA LYS A 203 -20.60 13.97 -4.48
C LYS A 203 -19.77 12.67 -4.42
N GLN A 204 -19.03 12.36 -5.47
CA GLN A 204 -18.20 11.15 -5.51
C GLN A 204 -16.83 11.43 -4.87
N HIS A 205 -16.20 10.39 -4.32
CA HIS A 205 -14.89 10.54 -3.67
C HIS A 205 -13.84 9.55 -4.18
N SER A 206 -14.20 8.28 -4.36
CA SER A 206 -13.27 7.23 -4.79
C SER A 206 -14.01 6.07 -5.44
N GLY A 207 -13.34 5.25 -6.24
CA GLY A 207 -13.93 4.02 -6.78
C GLY A 207 -12.91 3.08 -7.38
N VAL A 208 -13.33 1.85 -7.69
CA VAL A 208 -12.53 0.76 -8.25
C VAL A 208 -13.33 -0.07 -9.25
N PHE A 209 -12.65 -0.47 -10.33
CA PHE A 209 -13.19 -1.38 -11.34
C PHE A 209 -12.82 -2.83 -11.03
N SER A 210 -13.73 -3.76 -11.35
CA SER A 210 -13.38 -5.17 -11.49
C SER A 210 -12.40 -5.38 -12.65
N ASN A 211 -11.68 -6.51 -12.65
CA ASN A 211 -10.67 -6.84 -13.66
C ASN A 211 -11.22 -6.83 -15.10
N ASP A 212 -12.47 -7.26 -15.29
CA ASP A 212 -13.17 -7.23 -16.57
C ASP A 212 -13.74 -5.85 -16.94
N GLY A 213 -13.87 -4.94 -15.96
CA GLY A 213 -14.47 -3.62 -16.10
C GLY A 213 -16.00 -3.64 -16.22
N ASN A 214 -16.66 -4.74 -15.85
CA ASN A 214 -18.12 -4.86 -15.85
C ASN A 214 -18.76 -4.48 -14.52
N THR A 215 -17.97 -4.35 -13.45
CA THR A 215 -18.41 -3.87 -12.14
C THR A 215 -17.59 -2.66 -11.74
N PHE A 216 -18.25 -1.66 -11.15
CA PHE A 216 -17.61 -0.51 -10.54
C PHE A 216 -18.18 -0.32 -9.13
N ILE A 217 -17.29 -0.25 -8.13
CA ILE A 217 -17.64 0.09 -6.75
C ILE A 217 -17.11 1.48 -6.47
N PHE A 218 -17.92 2.36 -5.89
CA PHE A 218 -17.52 3.74 -5.64
C PHE A 218 -18.22 4.34 -4.42
N SER A 219 -17.59 5.34 -3.80
CA SER A 219 -18.11 6.05 -2.65
C SER A 219 -18.87 7.33 -3.06
N SER A 220 -20.02 7.58 -2.43
CA SER A 220 -20.91 8.69 -2.78
C SER A 220 -21.84 9.09 -1.61
N LYS A 221 -22.07 10.39 -1.43
CA LYS A 221 -23.11 10.96 -0.54
C LYS A 221 -24.47 11.12 -1.22
N ARG A 222 -24.84 10.18 -2.08
CA ARG A 222 -26.12 10.25 -2.81
C ARG A 222 -27.29 9.95 -1.88
N ASN A 223 -28.46 10.48 -2.22
CA ASN A 223 -29.68 10.22 -1.45
C ASN A 223 -29.98 8.71 -1.38
N GLY A 224 -30.48 8.27 -0.22
CA GLY A 224 -30.75 6.86 0.06
C GLY A 224 -29.54 6.06 0.56
N GLY A 225 -28.45 6.74 0.94
CA GLY A 225 -27.38 6.15 1.75
C GLY A 225 -27.73 6.07 3.23
N LEU A 226 -26.88 5.39 4.00
CA LEU A 226 -26.97 5.20 5.45
C LEU A 226 -26.32 6.35 6.21
N GLY A 227 -25.30 7.00 5.64
CA GLY A 227 -24.53 8.01 6.36
C GLY A 227 -23.82 9.02 5.48
N GLY A 228 -22.53 9.18 5.73
CA GLY A 228 -21.64 10.07 5.00
C GLY A 228 -21.40 9.59 3.58
N TYR A 229 -20.16 9.23 3.25
CA TYR A 229 -19.86 8.55 2.00
C TYR A 229 -20.20 7.07 2.14
N ASP A 230 -21.13 6.57 1.33
CA ASP A 230 -21.46 5.16 1.27
C ASP A 230 -20.83 4.51 0.04
N LEU A 231 -20.49 3.22 0.12
CA LEU A 231 -20.12 2.40 -1.03
C LEU A 231 -21.36 1.92 -1.80
N TYR A 232 -21.32 2.16 -3.11
CA TYR A 232 -22.30 1.68 -4.08
C TYR A 232 -21.63 0.77 -5.10
N ILE A 233 -22.33 -0.27 -5.52
CA ILE A 233 -21.94 -1.15 -6.62
C ILE A 233 -22.82 -0.89 -7.83
N VAL A 234 -22.22 -0.81 -9.01
CA VAL A 234 -22.93 -0.72 -10.28
C VAL A 234 -22.33 -1.70 -11.28
N LYS A 235 -23.19 -2.36 -12.06
CA LYS A 235 -22.80 -3.34 -13.09
C LYS A 235 -23.14 -2.83 -14.48
N LYS A 236 -22.33 -3.18 -15.48
CA LYS A 236 -22.67 -2.97 -16.89
C LYS A 236 -23.78 -3.94 -17.30
N LEU A 237 -24.76 -3.41 -18.01
CA LEU A 237 -25.81 -4.18 -18.67
C LEU A 237 -25.27 -4.77 -19.98
N PRO A 238 -25.93 -5.79 -20.56
CA PRO A 238 -25.55 -6.33 -21.88
C PRO A 238 -25.51 -5.29 -23.00
N THR A 239 -26.21 -4.16 -22.83
CA THR A 239 -26.20 -3.02 -23.75
C THR A 239 -24.91 -2.18 -23.69
N GLY A 240 -23.99 -2.49 -22.78
CA GLY A 240 -22.76 -1.73 -22.52
C GLY A 240 -22.96 -0.50 -21.63
N LYS A 241 -24.20 -0.12 -21.33
CA LYS A 241 -24.53 0.96 -20.38
C LYS A 241 -24.40 0.47 -18.94
N TRP A 242 -24.10 1.36 -18.01
CA TRP A 242 -24.22 1.05 -16.58
C TRP A 242 -25.68 0.73 -16.20
N GLY A 243 -25.88 -0.07 -15.16
CA GLY A 243 -27.17 -0.25 -14.50
C GLY A 243 -27.41 0.82 -13.45
N GLU A 244 -28.46 0.65 -12.63
CA GLU A 244 -28.67 1.51 -11.47
C GLU A 244 -27.70 1.14 -10.34
N PRO A 245 -27.15 2.14 -9.63
CA PRO A 245 -26.21 1.95 -8.55
C PRO A 245 -26.94 1.46 -7.30
N GLN A 246 -26.44 0.37 -6.71
CA GLN A 246 -27.02 -0.26 -5.53
C GLN A 246 -26.16 0.04 -4.31
N ASN A 247 -26.78 0.50 -3.22
CA ASN A 247 -26.08 0.65 -1.94
C ASN A 247 -25.61 -0.73 -1.47
N MET A 248 -24.37 -0.84 -0.96
CA MET A 248 -23.80 -2.12 -0.54
C MET A 248 -24.34 -2.65 0.80
N GLY A 249 -25.29 -1.94 1.41
CA GLY A 249 -26.05 -2.38 2.58
C GLY A 249 -25.32 -2.14 3.92
N PRO A 250 -26.02 -2.37 5.04
CA PRO A 250 -25.54 -2.03 6.38
C PRO A 250 -24.42 -2.92 6.91
N GLU A 251 -24.10 -4.01 6.21
CA GLU A 251 -22.90 -4.80 6.52
C GLU A 251 -21.63 -4.06 6.10
N ILE A 252 -21.68 -3.29 5.01
CA ILE A 252 -20.54 -2.55 4.47
C ILE A 252 -20.57 -1.09 4.89
N ASN A 253 -21.73 -0.45 4.72
CA ASN A 253 -21.92 0.98 4.96
C ASN A 253 -22.40 1.24 6.40
N THR A 254 -21.98 2.37 6.95
CA THR A 254 -22.33 2.80 8.31
C THR A 254 -22.99 4.18 8.29
N GLU A 255 -23.31 4.73 9.46
CA GLU A 255 -23.76 6.13 9.58
C GLU A 255 -22.64 7.15 9.28
N LYS A 256 -21.39 6.70 9.12
CA LYS A 256 -20.22 7.56 8.86
C LYS A 256 -19.72 7.41 7.42
N ASP A 257 -18.41 7.48 7.17
CA ASP A 257 -17.84 7.48 5.82
C ASP A 257 -17.10 6.17 5.53
N GLU A 258 -17.41 5.56 4.38
CA GLU A 258 -16.71 4.46 3.73
C GLU A 258 -16.14 4.92 2.37
N ILE A 259 -14.82 4.85 2.23
CA ILE A 259 -14.08 5.40 1.09
C ILE A 259 -12.94 4.47 0.64
N TYR A 260 -12.34 4.78 -0.50
CA TYR A 260 -11.23 4.07 -1.13
C TYR A 260 -11.44 2.56 -1.26
N PRO A 261 -12.52 2.10 -1.94
CA PRO A 261 -12.70 0.68 -2.19
C PRO A 261 -11.55 0.16 -3.08
N TYR A 262 -11.06 -1.04 -2.77
CA TYR A 262 -10.05 -1.78 -3.51
C TYR A 262 -10.44 -3.25 -3.59
N LEU A 263 -10.54 -3.78 -4.80
CA LEU A 263 -10.91 -5.18 -5.05
C LEU A 263 -9.66 -6.04 -5.22
N TYR A 264 -9.69 -7.21 -4.60
CA TYR A 264 -8.61 -8.19 -4.64
C TYR A 264 -9.16 -9.62 -4.72
N ASP A 265 -8.28 -10.60 -4.95
CA ASP A 265 -8.61 -12.03 -5.09
C ASP A 265 -9.68 -12.29 -6.16
N ASN A 266 -9.52 -11.67 -7.33
CA ASN A 266 -10.51 -11.66 -8.42
C ASN A 266 -11.87 -11.08 -8.01
N GLY A 267 -11.86 -10.07 -7.13
CA GLY A 267 -13.05 -9.38 -6.65
C GLY A 267 -13.80 -10.12 -5.53
N GLN A 268 -13.21 -11.15 -4.93
CA GLN A 268 -13.78 -11.86 -3.78
C GLN A 268 -13.42 -11.20 -2.44
N THR A 269 -12.43 -10.32 -2.43
CA THR A 269 -12.03 -9.55 -1.25
C THR A 269 -12.17 -8.06 -1.56
N LEU A 270 -12.86 -7.34 -0.68
CA LEU A 270 -12.98 -5.88 -0.72
C LEU A 270 -12.22 -5.30 0.47
N TYR A 271 -11.25 -4.43 0.16
CA TYR A 271 -10.63 -3.55 1.13
C TYR A 271 -11.24 -2.15 0.98
N PHE A 272 -11.43 -1.45 2.08
CA PHE A 272 -11.90 -0.06 2.08
C PHE A 272 -11.49 0.61 3.38
N SER A 273 -11.56 1.93 3.44
CA SER A 273 -11.31 2.69 4.66
C SER A 273 -12.63 3.20 5.24
N SER A 274 -12.82 3.05 6.54
CA SER A 274 -14.04 3.50 7.25
C SER A 274 -13.69 4.09 8.60
N ASN A 275 -14.45 5.13 8.99
CA ASN A 275 -14.41 5.70 10.33
C ASN A 275 -15.62 5.29 11.21
N GLY A 276 -16.50 4.43 10.71
CA GLY A 276 -17.74 4.00 11.36
C GLY A 276 -17.76 2.57 11.91
N HIS A 277 -16.93 1.68 11.37
CA HIS A 277 -16.75 0.31 11.90
C HIS A 277 -15.95 0.31 13.21
N ASN A 278 -15.53 -0.87 13.70
CA ASN A 278 -14.54 -0.93 14.77
C ASN A 278 -13.22 -0.32 14.26
N THR A 279 -12.85 0.84 14.79
CA THR A 279 -11.61 1.55 14.45
C THR A 279 -10.67 1.65 15.65
N ILE A 280 -9.39 1.86 15.36
CA ILE A 280 -8.30 2.14 16.30
C ILE A 280 -8.07 3.65 16.35
N GLY A 281 -8.32 4.35 15.24
CA GLY A 281 -8.21 5.79 15.09
C GLY A 281 -9.43 6.39 14.42
N GLY A 282 -9.17 7.34 13.52
CA GLY A 282 -10.19 7.98 12.70
C GLY A 282 -10.66 7.02 11.62
N PHE A 283 -10.04 7.11 10.44
CA PHE A 283 -10.25 6.16 9.35
C PHE A 283 -9.34 4.94 9.48
N ASP A 284 -9.91 3.75 9.42
CA ASP A 284 -9.17 2.48 9.47
C ASP A 284 -9.47 1.64 8.23
N LEU A 285 -8.47 0.87 7.77
CA LEU A 285 -8.64 -0.12 6.73
C LEU A 285 -9.44 -1.33 7.23
N GLN A 286 -10.45 -1.68 6.47
CA GLN A 286 -11.39 -2.77 6.69
C GLN A 286 -11.29 -3.77 5.53
N LYS A 287 -11.53 -5.05 5.83
CA LYS A 287 -11.56 -6.14 4.85
C LYS A 287 -12.89 -6.89 4.95
N SER A 288 -13.58 -7.04 3.84
CA SER A 288 -14.75 -7.91 3.71
C SER A 288 -14.54 -8.95 2.61
N THR A 289 -15.05 -10.16 2.81
CA THR A 289 -15.04 -11.24 1.82
C THR A 289 -16.44 -11.46 1.26
N TYR A 290 -16.52 -11.83 -0.01
CA TYR A 290 -17.77 -12.13 -0.67
C TYR A 290 -18.13 -13.61 -0.51
N ASP A 291 -19.28 -13.90 0.09
CA ASP A 291 -19.84 -15.23 0.18
C ASP A 291 -20.55 -15.57 -1.14
N ASN A 292 -19.94 -16.46 -1.92
CA ASN A 292 -20.49 -16.92 -3.20
C ASN A 292 -21.76 -17.77 -3.07
N VAL A 293 -22.02 -18.36 -1.91
CA VAL A 293 -23.23 -19.17 -1.64
C VAL A 293 -24.36 -18.24 -1.21
N ALA A 294 -24.13 -17.41 -0.19
CA ALA A 294 -25.13 -16.47 0.32
C ALA A 294 -25.32 -15.24 -0.58
N LYS A 295 -24.45 -15.03 -1.57
CA LYS A 295 -24.44 -13.89 -2.51
C LYS A 295 -24.43 -12.54 -1.79
N LYS A 296 -23.63 -12.44 -0.73
CA LYS A 296 -23.50 -11.23 0.08
C LYS A 296 -22.05 -11.01 0.51
N TRP A 297 -21.74 -9.76 0.83
CA TRP A 297 -20.51 -9.43 1.55
C TRP A 297 -20.66 -9.81 3.03
N ASN A 298 -19.60 -10.35 3.62
CA ASN A 298 -19.54 -10.61 5.05
C ASN A 298 -19.25 -9.31 5.82
N SER A 299 -19.58 -9.28 7.11
CA SER A 299 -19.24 -8.15 7.96
C SER A 299 -17.72 -7.89 7.92
N PRO A 300 -17.28 -6.64 7.79
CA PRO A 300 -15.88 -6.31 7.62
C PRO A 300 -15.08 -6.52 8.90
N GLU A 301 -13.81 -6.86 8.71
CA GLU A 301 -12.82 -7.00 9.77
C GLU A 301 -11.76 -5.90 9.63
N ASN A 302 -11.41 -5.28 10.75
CA ASN A 302 -10.33 -4.31 10.83
C ASN A 302 -8.99 -5.00 10.54
N LEU A 303 -8.12 -4.40 9.72
CA LEU A 303 -6.79 -4.96 9.44
C LEU A 303 -5.85 -4.96 10.66
N GLY A 304 -6.24 -4.36 11.77
CA GLY A 304 -5.55 -4.44 13.03
C GLY A 304 -4.18 -3.76 13.05
N LEU A 305 -3.54 -3.83 14.22
CA LEU A 305 -2.20 -3.29 14.42
C LEU A 305 -1.15 -4.23 13.79
N PRO A 306 -0.06 -3.70 13.20
CA PRO A 306 0.29 -2.28 13.06
C PRO A 306 -0.11 -1.66 11.71
N ILE A 307 -1.00 -2.31 10.93
CA ILE A 307 -1.40 -1.82 9.60
C ILE A 307 -2.33 -0.62 9.74
N ASN A 308 -3.35 -0.74 10.59
CA ASN A 308 -4.10 0.38 11.09
C ASN A 308 -3.36 1.00 12.28
N THR A 309 -3.57 2.29 12.47
CA THR A 309 -2.88 3.14 13.42
C THR A 309 -3.91 3.97 14.21
N PRO A 310 -3.48 4.70 15.24
CA PRO A 310 -4.34 5.72 15.86
C PRO A 310 -4.73 6.88 14.94
N PHE A 311 -4.16 7.01 13.75
CA PHE A 311 -4.38 8.10 12.80
C PHE A 311 -5.43 7.70 11.75
N ASP A 312 -5.32 8.27 10.54
CA ASP A 312 -6.15 7.95 9.39
C ASP A 312 -5.39 7.10 8.36
N ASP A 313 -5.87 5.87 8.18
CA ASP A 313 -5.38 4.86 7.26
C ASP A 313 -6.38 4.66 6.10
N TYR A 314 -6.01 5.21 4.93
CA TYR A 314 -6.95 5.40 3.82
C TYR A 314 -6.90 4.33 2.74
N THR A 315 -5.71 3.85 2.37
CA THR A 315 -5.53 3.01 1.18
C THR A 315 -4.55 1.89 1.44
N ILE A 316 -4.83 0.74 0.84
CA ILE A 316 -3.90 -0.37 0.69
C ILE A 316 -3.95 -0.86 -0.75
N CYS A 317 -2.79 -1.20 -1.31
CA CYS A 317 -2.70 -1.80 -2.63
C CYS A 317 -1.74 -2.98 -2.60
N PHE A 318 -2.19 -4.15 -3.03
CA PHE A 318 -1.40 -5.39 -3.00
C PHE A 318 -0.65 -5.60 -4.31
N GLY A 319 0.58 -6.09 -4.22
CA GLY A 319 1.27 -6.68 -5.36
C GLY A 319 0.69 -8.06 -5.70
N GLN A 320 0.88 -8.55 -6.93
CA GLN A 320 0.33 -9.83 -7.39
C GLN A 320 0.81 -11.04 -6.57
N ASN A 321 1.94 -10.91 -5.87
CA ASN A 321 2.51 -11.98 -5.07
C ASN A 321 1.77 -12.26 -3.75
N LYS A 322 0.79 -11.45 -3.35
CA LYS A 322 0.08 -11.50 -2.05
C LYS A 322 0.95 -11.30 -0.79
N LYS A 323 2.27 -11.24 -0.93
CA LYS A 323 3.25 -11.06 0.17
C LYS A 323 3.50 -9.61 0.48
N THR A 324 3.17 -8.74 -0.46
CA THR A 324 3.48 -7.33 -0.39
C THR A 324 2.25 -6.47 -0.60
N ALA A 325 2.18 -5.39 0.16
CA ALA A 325 1.21 -4.32 -0.02
C ALA A 325 1.87 -2.96 0.15
N TYR A 326 1.20 -1.90 -0.26
CA TYR A 326 1.69 -0.53 -0.14
C TYR A 326 0.64 0.32 0.55
N VAL A 327 1.10 1.17 1.47
CA VAL A 327 0.27 2.09 2.25
C VAL A 327 0.99 3.43 2.40
N GLY A 328 0.22 4.50 2.58
CA GLY A 328 0.74 5.81 2.95
C GLY A 328 0.41 6.10 4.41
N MET A 329 1.41 6.26 5.27
CA MET A 329 1.22 6.42 6.71
C MET A 329 2.31 7.27 7.35
N TRP A 330 2.03 7.80 8.54
CA TRP A 330 3.05 8.38 9.39
C TRP A 330 3.78 7.28 10.16
N ARG A 331 5.12 7.34 10.21
CA ARG A 331 5.93 6.55 11.14
C ARG A 331 7.12 7.38 11.60
N LYS A 332 7.66 7.04 12.77
CA LYS A 332 8.78 7.75 13.40
C LYS A 332 10.05 7.78 12.53
N ASP A 333 10.24 6.78 11.68
CA ASP A 333 11.38 6.66 10.76
C ASP A 333 11.15 7.30 9.38
N GLY A 334 10.00 7.95 9.17
CA GLY A 334 9.64 8.60 7.91
C GLY A 334 10.32 9.96 7.70
N PHE A 335 10.20 10.48 6.48
CA PHE A 335 10.74 11.78 6.08
C PHE A 335 9.77 12.94 6.31
N GLY A 336 8.45 12.69 6.18
CA GLY A 336 7.40 13.71 6.29
C GLY A 336 6.19 13.29 7.12
N GLU A 337 5.08 14.04 7.00
CA GLU A 337 3.82 13.73 7.72
C GLU A 337 3.22 12.40 7.27
N LYS A 338 3.37 12.04 5.99
CA LYS A 338 3.04 10.72 5.47
C LYS A 338 4.11 10.29 4.50
N ASP A 339 4.56 9.06 4.65
CA ASP A 339 5.50 8.39 3.78
C ASP A 339 4.85 7.14 3.19
N ILE A 340 5.31 6.74 2.01
CA ILE A 340 4.91 5.47 1.41
C ILE A 340 5.80 4.36 1.95
N TYR A 341 5.15 3.30 2.43
CA TYR A 341 5.79 2.07 2.90
C TYR A 341 5.29 0.87 2.10
N GLN A 342 6.22 -0.02 1.80
CA GLN A 342 5.92 -1.40 1.43
C GLN A 342 5.77 -2.23 2.71
N LEU A 343 4.72 -3.03 2.76
CA LEU A 343 4.44 -4.02 3.79
C LEU A 343 4.91 -5.37 3.26
N ILE A 344 5.61 -6.12 4.09
CA ILE A 344 6.00 -7.50 3.83
C ILE A 344 5.33 -8.37 4.89
N PHE A 345 4.37 -9.21 4.49
CA PHE A 345 3.68 -10.12 5.39
C PHE A 345 4.58 -11.32 5.68
N GLU A 346 4.96 -11.49 6.95
CA GLU A 346 6.01 -12.45 7.36
C GLU A 346 5.54 -13.91 7.34
N ASN A 347 4.21 -14.12 7.38
CA ASN A 347 3.61 -15.45 7.38
C ASN A 347 3.46 -16.07 5.99
N GLU A 348 3.85 -15.35 4.93
CA GLU A 348 3.84 -15.85 3.56
C GLU A 348 5.24 -16.36 3.19
N GLU A 349 5.36 -17.60 2.66
CA GLU A 349 6.65 -18.15 2.22
C GLU A 349 7.33 -17.18 1.24
N PRO A 350 8.66 -17.02 1.16
CA PRO A 350 9.28 -16.13 0.17
C PRO A 350 9.12 -16.64 -1.28
N LEU A 351 9.14 -15.73 -2.27
CA LEU A 351 9.27 -16.15 -3.68
C LEU A 351 10.70 -16.64 -3.90
N TYR A 352 10.88 -17.71 -4.66
CA TYR A 352 12.21 -18.24 -4.97
C TYR A 352 12.46 -18.23 -6.47
N THR A 353 13.64 -17.78 -6.86
CA THR A 353 14.16 -17.93 -8.21
C THR A 353 15.09 -19.14 -8.24
N THR A 354 14.81 -20.07 -9.16
CA THR A 354 15.72 -21.14 -9.53
C THR A 354 16.73 -20.60 -10.53
N ILE A 355 18.00 -20.53 -10.14
CA ILE A 355 19.10 -20.13 -11.02
C ILE A 355 19.83 -21.40 -11.47
N ASN A 356 19.77 -21.67 -12.77
CA ASN A 356 20.55 -22.71 -13.41
C ASN A 356 21.83 -22.09 -14.00
N ALA A 357 22.94 -22.24 -13.29
CA ALA A 357 24.21 -21.64 -13.66
C ALA A 357 25.11 -22.66 -14.39
N LYS A 358 25.47 -22.36 -15.64
CA LYS A 358 26.42 -23.12 -16.45
C LYS A 358 27.81 -22.54 -16.29
N VAL A 359 28.76 -23.35 -15.82
CA VAL A 359 30.15 -22.94 -15.62
C VAL A 359 30.98 -23.41 -16.80
N MET A 360 31.71 -22.49 -17.42
CA MET A 360 32.48 -22.72 -18.64
C MET A 360 33.86 -22.09 -18.51
N TYR A 361 34.82 -22.63 -19.26
CA TYR A 361 36.10 -21.99 -19.50
C TYR A 361 35.95 -20.84 -20.52
N GLU A 362 37.00 -20.05 -20.69
CA GLU A 362 37.04 -18.92 -21.63
C GLU A 362 36.86 -19.35 -23.10
N ASP A 363 37.30 -20.56 -23.45
CA ASP A 363 37.10 -21.18 -24.77
C ASP A 363 35.66 -21.73 -24.98
N SER A 364 34.73 -21.43 -24.06
CA SER A 364 33.35 -21.94 -24.03
C SER A 364 33.20 -23.44 -23.80
N SER A 365 34.29 -24.17 -23.51
CA SER A 365 34.19 -25.57 -23.10
C SER A 365 33.61 -25.70 -21.70
N GLN A 366 32.94 -26.83 -21.45
CA GLN A 366 32.22 -27.06 -20.20
C GLN A 366 33.20 -27.33 -19.04
N PHE A 367 33.01 -26.63 -17.91
CA PHE A 367 33.76 -26.94 -16.69
C PHE A 367 33.17 -28.19 -16.04
N THR A 368 33.90 -29.30 -16.05
CA THR A 368 33.51 -30.60 -15.48
C THR A 368 34.00 -30.88 -14.06
N PRO A 369 35.08 -30.26 -13.53
CA PRO A 369 35.52 -30.55 -12.15
C PRO A 369 34.43 -30.30 -11.10
N ALA A 370 34.59 -30.97 -9.96
CA ALA A 370 33.79 -30.73 -8.76
C ALA A 370 34.06 -29.32 -8.22
N LEU A 371 33.02 -28.70 -7.67
CA LEU A 371 33.09 -27.35 -7.14
C LEU A 371 32.02 -27.14 -6.07
N THR A 372 32.36 -26.32 -5.10
CA THR A 372 31.48 -25.84 -4.04
C THR A 372 31.09 -24.42 -4.37
N ILE A 373 29.81 -24.09 -4.25
CA ILE A 373 29.32 -22.72 -4.38
C ILE A 373 28.87 -22.26 -3.00
N GLU A 374 29.50 -21.20 -2.52
CA GLU A 374 29.05 -20.49 -1.33
C GLU A 374 28.29 -19.24 -1.76
N VAL A 375 27.16 -18.99 -1.10
CA VAL A 375 26.31 -17.83 -1.36
C VAL A 375 26.17 -17.03 -0.10
N TYR A 376 26.51 -15.75 -0.18
CA TYR A 376 26.42 -14.80 0.92
C TYR A 376 25.39 -13.72 0.59
N ASN A 377 24.60 -13.30 1.58
CA ASN A 377 23.69 -12.16 1.43
C ASN A 377 24.43 -10.81 1.55
N GLU A 378 23.70 -9.70 1.48
CA GLU A 378 24.25 -8.34 1.63
C GLU A 378 24.90 -8.04 2.99
N LYS A 379 24.64 -8.88 4.00
CA LYS A 379 25.24 -8.77 5.34
C LYS A 379 26.48 -9.65 5.51
N ASP A 380 26.98 -10.24 4.41
CA ASP A 380 28.06 -11.23 4.40
C ASP A 380 27.74 -12.51 5.23
N GLU A 381 26.46 -12.81 5.44
CA GLU A 381 26.03 -14.06 6.08
C GLU A 381 25.92 -15.16 5.03
N LEU A 382 26.45 -16.35 5.33
CA LEU A 382 26.35 -17.52 4.46
C LEU A 382 24.90 -18.02 4.41
N THR A 383 24.26 -17.89 3.25
CA THR A 383 22.86 -18.28 3.04
C THR A 383 22.68 -19.66 2.41
N GLY A 384 23.73 -20.20 1.81
CA GLY A 384 23.65 -21.52 1.19
C GLY A 384 25.00 -22.03 0.69
N ILE A 385 25.16 -23.36 0.76
CA ILE A 385 26.25 -24.10 0.15
C ILE A 385 25.64 -25.05 -0.87
N TYR A 386 26.05 -24.94 -2.12
CA TYR A 386 25.59 -25.80 -3.21
C TYR A 386 26.79 -26.59 -3.72
N THR A 387 26.61 -27.88 -3.97
CA THR A 387 27.68 -28.73 -4.49
C THR A 387 27.32 -29.24 -5.86
N LYS A 388 28.28 -29.17 -6.78
CA LYS A 388 28.18 -29.79 -8.09
C LYS A 388 28.95 -31.11 -8.07
N LYS A 389 28.26 -32.22 -8.33
CA LYS A 389 28.89 -33.53 -8.58
C LYS A 389 29.46 -33.60 -10.01
N GLN A 390 30.53 -34.36 -10.19
CA GLN A 390 31.19 -34.58 -11.49
C GLN A 390 30.20 -35.19 -12.49
N ASP A 391 29.88 -34.47 -13.58
CA ASP A 391 29.19 -34.93 -14.83
C ASP A 391 28.21 -33.89 -15.41
N LYS A 392 27.60 -33.02 -14.58
CA LYS A 392 26.61 -32.03 -15.04
C LYS A 392 27.22 -30.64 -15.18
N GLY A 393 27.20 -30.05 -16.37
CA GLY A 393 27.76 -28.71 -16.67
C GLY A 393 27.04 -27.52 -16.06
N SER A 394 26.10 -27.77 -15.16
CA SER A 394 25.28 -26.76 -14.53
C SER A 394 25.00 -27.08 -13.07
N PHE A 395 24.90 -26.06 -12.24
CA PHE A 395 24.41 -26.17 -10.88
C PHE A 395 23.12 -25.39 -10.71
N ILE A 396 22.30 -25.82 -9.76
CA ILE A 396 21.04 -25.19 -9.43
C ILE A 396 21.15 -24.59 -8.04
N MET A 397 20.80 -23.31 -7.94
CA MET A 397 20.62 -22.63 -6.67
C MET A 397 19.22 -22.02 -6.64
N VAL A 398 18.59 -22.08 -5.47
CA VAL A 398 17.23 -21.57 -5.25
C VAL A 398 17.37 -20.45 -4.22
N LEU A 399 17.16 -19.21 -4.68
CA LEU A 399 17.42 -18.02 -3.88
C LEU A 399 16.18 -17.12 -3.86
N PRO A 400 15.82 -16.51 -2.71
CA PRO A 400 14.81 -15.46 -2.69
C PRO A 400 15.35 -14.16 -3.31
N PRO A 401 14.48 -13.20 -3.69
CA PRO A 401 14.93 -11.91 -4.18
C PRO A 401 15.89 -11.20 -3.23
N GLY A 402 16.90 -10.52 -3.78
CA GLY A 402 17.95 -9.89 -2.99
C GLY A 402 19.27 -9.80 -3.75
N LYS A 403 20.24 -9.08 -3.19
CA LYS A 403 21.62 -9.10 -3.70
C LYS A 403 22.44 -10.15 -2.94
N TYR A 404 23.27 -10.86 -3.69
CA TYR A 404 24.10 -11.93 -3.17
C TYR A 404 25.50 -11.83 -3.74
N LYS A 405 26.47 -12.34 -2.99
CA LYS A 405 27.82 -12.64 -3.45
C LYS A 405 27.92 -14.15 -3.60
N ILE A 406 28.29 -14.61 -4.80
CA ILE A 406 28.54 -16.02 -5.09
C ILE A 406 30.04 -16.25 -5.19
N ASN A 407 30.53 -17.25 -4.47
CA ASN A 407 31.91 -17.74 -4.55
C ASN A 407 31.86 -19.14 -5.13
N LEU A 408 32.66 -19.40 -6.17
CA LEU A 408 32.92 -20.76 -6.64
C LEU A 408 34.28 -21.18 -6.08
N LEU A 409 34.30 -22.30 -5.37
CA LEU A 409 35.47 -22.86 -4.73
C LEU A 409 35.84 -24.19 -5.39
N GLN A 410 37.14 -24.37 -5.63
CA GLN A 410 37.74 -25.64 -6.02
C GLN A 410 38.86 -25.94 -5.02
N ASN A 411 38.79 -27.10 -4.36
CA ASN A 411 39.74 -27.47 -3.30
C ASN A 411 39.92 -26.35 -2.27
N ASP A 412 38.79 -25.80 -1.78
CA ASP A 412 38.70 -24.70 -0.80
C ASP A 412 39.30 -23.35 -1.24
N ASN A 413 39.77 -23.23 -2.49
CA ASN A 413 40.25 -21.97 -3.06
C ASN A 413 39.14 -21.32 -3.89
N ILE A 414 38.89 -20.03 -3.65
CA ILE A 414 37.96 -19.24 -4.46
C ILE A 414 38.57 -19.05 -5.85
N ILE A 415 37.93 -19.64 -6.86
CA ILE A 415 38.34 -19.56 -8.27
C ILE A 415 37.52 -18.54 -9.06
N TYR A 416 36.35 -18.14 -8.54
CA TYR A 416 35.51 -17.10 -9.13
C TYR A 416 34.62 -16.47 -8.07
N GLN A 417 34.41 -15.17 -8.18
CA GLN A 417 33.51 -14.42 -7.32
C GLN A 417 32.68 -13.44 -8.16
N GLU A 418 31.39 -13.34 -7.88
CA GLU A 418 30.51 -12.38 -8.52
C GLU A 418 29.41 -11.91 -7.58
N SER A 419 28.99 -10.65 -7.71
CA SER A 419 27.75 -10.18 -7.11
C SER A 419 26.58 -10.37 -8.08
N ILE A 420 25.52 -11.04 -7.62
CA ILE A 420 24.28 -11.22 -8.38
C ILE A 420 23.12 -10.49 -7.70
N PHE A 421 22.12 -10.12 -8.50
CA PHE A 421 20.85 -9.62 -7.99
C PHE A 421 19.73 -10.54 -8.46
N VAL A 422 19.11 -11.23 -7.50
CA VAL A 422 17.91 -12.03 -7.72
C VAL A 422 16.74 -11.07 -7.72
N LYS A 423 16.05 -11.03 -8.86
CA LYS A 423 15.06 -10.02 -9.17
C LYS A 423 13.75 -10.27 -8.44
N ASP A 424 13.12 -9.19 -7.99
CA ASP A 424 11.81 -9.09 -7.37
C ASP A 424 10.79 -8.44 -8.34
N HIS A 425 9.55 -8.32 -7.89
CA HIS A 425 8.54 -7.48 -8.53
C HIS A 425 8.40 -7.78 -10.04
N ASN A 426 8.45 -6.76 -10.89
CA ASN A 426 8.20 -6.90 -12.33
C ASN A 426 9.39 -7.48 -13.08
N LEU A 427 10.50 -7.61 -12.37
CA LEU A 427 11.73 -8.21 -12.85
C LEU A 427 11.84 -9.67 -12.38
N TYR A 428 10.95 -10.14 -11.49
CA TYR A 428 10.93 -11.50 -10.96
C TYR A 428 10.90 -12.53 -12.08
N LYS A 429 11.66 -13.59 -11.87
CA LYS A 429 11.67 -14.78 -12.71
C LYS A 429 11.73 -15.99 -11.77
N ASP A 430 10.86 -16.95 -12.00
CA ASP A 430 10.90 -18.27 -11.36
C ASP A 430 12.14 -19.05 -11.77
N PHE A 431 12.63 -18.83 -12.99
CA PHE A 431 13.80 -19.47 -13.55
C PHE A 431 14.74 -18.50 -14.27
N VAL A 432 16.05 -18.63 -14.00
CA VAL A 432 17.11 -17.86 -14.65
C VAL A 432 18.22 -18.79 -15.09
N GLU A 433 18.55 -18.78 -16.39
CA GLU A 433 19.83 -19.33 -16.84
C GLU A 433 20.94 -18.29 -16.65
N LYS A 434 22.06 -18.72 -16.07
CA LYS A 434 23.26 -17.90 -15.90
C LYS A 434 24.46 -18.61 -16.52
N LYS A 435 25.32 -17.86 -17.21
CA LYS A 435 26.62 -18.36 -17.69
C LYS A 435 27.71 -17.73 -16.83
N ILE A 436 28.60 -18.56 -16.30
CA ILE A 436 29.79 -18.15 -15.54
C ILE A 436 31.01 -18.56 -16.35
N ILE A 437 31.86 -17.60 -16.69
CA ILE A 437 33.06 -17.81 -17.50
C ILE A 437 34.28 -17.66 -16.59
N LEU A 438 35.03 -18.74 -16.41
CA LEU A 438 36.26 -18.78 -15.63
C LEU A 438 37.42 -18.29 -16.49
N LYS A 439 38.06 -17.20 -16.07
CA LYS A 439 39.22 -16.59 -16.76
C LYS A 439 40.53 -17.06 -16.12
N GLY A 440 41.51 -17.41 -16.96
CA GLY A 440 42.86 -17.77 -16.49
C GLY A 440 42.96 -19.12 -15.78
N ILE A 441 41.92 -19.96 -15.83
CA ILE A 441 41.94 -21.31 -15.27
C ILE A 441 42.19 -22.29 -16.43
N PRO A 442 43.38 -22.89 -16.53
CA PRO A 442 43.66 -23.88 -17.57
C PRO A 442 42.83 -25.14 -17.36
N LYS A 443 42.46 -25.78 -18.47
CA LYS A 443 41.80 -27.08 -18.43
C LYS A 443 42.76 -28.09 -17.81
N GLN A 444 42.33 -28.79 -16.75
CA GLN A 444 43.03 -29.98 -16.29
C GLN A 444 42.73 -31.10 -17.30
N GLU A 445 43.78 -31.63 -17.92
CA GLU A 445 43.72 -32.73 -18.89
C GLU A 445 43.19 -34.04 -18.26
#